data_AF-A0A6J4IEW2-F1
#
_entry.id   AF-A0A6J4IEW2-F1
#
_cell.length_a   1.000
_cell.length_b   1.000
_cell.length_c   1.000
_cell.angle_alpha   90.00
_cell.angle_beta   90.00
_cell.angle_gamma   90.00
#
_symmetry.space_group_name_H-M   'P 1'
#
loop_
_entity.id
_entity.type
_entity.pdbx_description
1 polymer ?
#
loop_
_entity_poly.entity_id
_entity_poly.type
_entity_poly.pdbx_seq_one_letter_code
_entity_poly.pdbx_strand_id
1 'polypeptide(L)'
;MGDSLRMDALPQLGPMSNEQDRRFGSVSLSGCSAEHTMSGLADRFDNQHLWRVTLPALMSPAHDAEIALPEHPRAERFLAREMRKDARRLLHETECDLILIDFVGEHLVNGLRFEGCIVPDIRNAIFEPAWAEIDFSGHPLLAGAELLSSLEEPYWALWRDSFAAFHAEILAPKIAAGTRVVVLARHLCRSFLAGGEEHGLQLPPEMEAADARLAGLYAWLAGFPGLHLIRFDRPLLVSAEDVPYGGPSLFHPVREAFVPVRAAVLRLMGEAEAARAAEVEAIARLLREGAARAHERDQALARAQAAEAEREAAREAAARANAALAAAHQALEAERAAALAVVGTLEGKLRQAEAAEAALIERTLRPGPGWRARLLRWSGFVELARHAARRRRWARAERLYRLVLRISPRQPALWVQLGHMLKEQGAVAAAAGAYRMAERLAPGESDAARHLAALAPVMA
;
A
#
# COMPACT_ATOMS: atom_id res chain seq x y z
N MET A 1 -74.75 -18.99 9.84
CA MET A 1 -73.63 -18.03 9.72
C MET A 1 -72.36 -18.82 9.99
N GLY A 2 -71.47 -19.11 9.05
CA GLY A 2 -71.38 -18.72 7.64
C GLY A 2 -70.77 -19.87 6.82
N ASP A 3 -71.05 -19.81 5.53
CA ASP A 3 -70.86 -20.84 4.51
C ASP A 3 -69.41 -21.22 4.22
N SER A 4 -69.26 -22.51 3.93
CA SER A 4 -68.15 -23.10 3.17
C SER A 4 -68.23 -22.71 1.69
N LEU A 5 -67.17 -22.10 1.15
CA LEU A 5 -66.89 -21.98 -0.29
C LEU A 5 -65.40 -22.28 -0.50
N ARG A 6 -65.07 -23.55 -0.74
CA ARG A 6 -64.74 -24.14 -2.05
C ARG A 6 -63.42 -23.64 -2.63
N MET A 7 -62.42 -24.52 -2.50
CA MET A 7 -61.29 -24.63 -3.41
C MET A 7 -61.84 -24.90 -4.82
N ASP A 8 -61.81 -23.90 -5.69
CA ASP A 8 -62.03 -24.12 -7.11
C ASP A 8 -60.72 -24.59 -7.75
N ALA A 9 -60.86 -25.73 -8.43
CA ALA A 9 -59.85 -26.50 -9.11
C ALA A 9 -59.11 -25.68 -10.17
N LEU A 10 -57.78 -25.67 -10.09
CA LEU A 10 -56.95 -25.53 -11.29
C LEU A 10 -57.19 -26.79 -12.15
N PRO A 11 -57.32 -26.66 -13.48
CA PRO A 11 -57.44 -27.84 -14.34
C PRO A 11 -56.21 -28.73 -14.13
N GLN A 12 -56.45 -29.99 -13.75
CA GLN A 12 -55.42 -31.01 -13.77
C GLN A 12 -54.99 -31.18 -15.23
N LEU A 13 -53.86 -30.58 -15.58
CA LEU A 13 -53.13 -30.94 -16.78
C LEU A 13 -52.75 -32.43 -16.62
N GLY A 14 -53.18 -33.25 -17.58
CA GLY A 14 -52.83 -34.68 -17.62
C GLY A 14 -51.32 -34.87 -17.54
N PRO A 15 -50.84 -36.10 -17.24
CA PRO A 15 -49.42 -36.34 -17.05
C PRO A 15 -48.66 -35.89 -18.30
N MET A 16 -47.90 -34.80 -18.16
CA MET A 16 -47.06 -34.31 -19.24
C MET A 16 -46.00 -35.37 -19.48
N SER A 17 -45.91 -35.82 -20.73
CA SER A 17 -44.75 -36.54 -21.24
C SER A 17 -43.46 -35.89 -20.76
N ASN A 18 -42.45 -36.67 -20.37
CA ASN A 18 -41.07 -36.27 -20.01
C ASN A 18 -40.57 -34.98 -20.72
N GLU A 19 -40.97 -33.81 -20.23
CA GLU A 19 -40.59 -32.47 -20.72
C GLU A 19 -39.55 -31.81 -19.79
N GLN A 20 -39.11 -32.52 -18.75
CA GLN A 20 -38.21 -32.01 -17.69
C GLN A 20 -36.80 -31.61 -18.18
N ASP A 21 -36.44 -31.89 -19.44
CA ASP A 21 -35.13 -31.56 -20.04
C ASP A 21 -35.21 -30.55 -21.20
N ARG A 22 -36.35 -29.90 -21.46
CA ARG A 22 -36.43 -28.88 -22.52
C ARG A 22 -35.66 -27.62 -22.11
N ARG A 23 -34.66 -27.25 -22.91
CA ARG A 23 -33.99 -25.94 -22.84
C ARG A 23 -34.79 -24.90 -23.64
N PHE A 24 -34.90 -23.69 -23.11
CA PHE A 24 -35.56 -22.56 -23.77
C PHE A 24 -34.56 -21.80 -24.64
N GLY A 25 -34.92 -21.50 -25.88
CA GLY A 25 -34.15 -20.59 -26.71
C GLY A 25 -34.39 -19.14 -26.25
N SER A 26 -33.33 -18.36 -26.06
CA SER A 26 -33.49 -16.94 -25.70
C SER A 26 -32.53 -16.02 -26.42
N VAL A 27 -32.98 -14.78 -26.63
CA VAL A 27 -32.12 -13.69 -27.06
C VAL A 27 -32.13 -12.62 -25.98
N SER A 28 -30.96 -12.15 -25.56
CA SER A 28 -30.86 -11.01 -24.65
C SER A 28 -30.18 -9.83 -25.33
N LEU A 29 -30.67 -8.63 -25.08
CA LEU A 29 -30.19 -7.39 -25.69
C LEU A 29 -29.71 -6.45 -24.60
N SER A 30 -28.54 -5.87 -24.87
CA SER A 30 -27.95 -4.76 -24.12
C SER A 30 -27.59 -5.08 -22.66
N GLY A 31 -26.46 -4.51 -22.23
CA GLY A 31 -26.07 -4.40 -20.83
C GLY A 31 -25.57 -5.69 -20.17
N CYS A 32 -24.63 -5.51 -19.25
CA CYS A 32 -24.11 -6.59 -18.41
C CYS A 32 -25.22 -7.25 -17.57
N SER A 33 -26.31 -6.55 -17.24
CA SER A 33 -27.37 -7.08 -16.40
C SER A 33 -28.22 -8.14 -17.09
N ALA A 34 -28.55 -7.95 -18.38
CA ALA A 34 -29.26 -8.97 -19.13
C ALA A 34 -28.39 -10.22 -19.30
N GLU A 35 -27.12 -10.05 -19.65
CA GLU A 35 -26.17 -11.16 -19.75
C GLU A 35 -25.99 -11.89 -18.41
N HIS A 36 -25.82 -11.14 -17.32
CA HIS A 36 -25.66 -11.75 -15.99
C HIS A 36 -26.93 -12.50 -15.58
N THR A 37 -28.11 -11.94 -15.84
CA THR A 37 -29.39 -12.60 -15.57
C THR A 37 -29.43 -13.95 -16.29
N MET A 38 -29.16 -13.97 -17.60
CA MET A 38 -29.23 -15.17 -18.42
C MET A 38 -28.11 -16.17 -18.12
N SER A 39 -26.91 -15.71 -17.81
CA SER A 39 -25.77 -16.58 -17.45
C SER A 39 -26.08 -17.44 -16.21
N GLY A 40 -26.81 -16.89 -15.25
CA GLY A 40 -27.25 -17.66 -14.07
C GLY A 40 -28.49 -18.51 -14.31
N LEU A 41 -28.97 -18.60 -15.56
CA LEU A 41 -30.06 -19.46 -16.02
C LEU A 41 -29.59 -20.40 -17.15
N ALA A 42 -28.27 -20.56 -17.34
CA ALA A 42 -27.70 -21.34 -18.45
C ALA A 42 -27.98 -22.84 -18.39
N ASP A 43 -28.46 -23.35 -17.25
CA ASP A 43 -28.97 -24.71 -17.09
C ASP A 43 -30.31 -24.90 -17.82
N ARG A 44 -31.13 -23.84 -17.91
CA ARG A 44 -32.46 -23.86 -18.53
C ARG A 44 -32.55 -23.14 -19.89
N PHE A 45 -31.64 -22.23 -20.19
CA PHE A 45 -31.71 -21.40 -21.40
C PHE A 45 -30.48 -21.54 -22.28
N ASP A 46 -30.72 -21.59 -23.59
CA ASP A 46 -29.73 -21.37 -24.64
C ASP A 46 -29.81 -19.90 -25.09
N ASN A 47 -28.98 -19.07 -24.47
CA ASN A 47 -29.03 -17.62 -24.66
C ASN A 47 -28.03 -17.12 -25.70
N GLN A 48 -28.53 -16.37 -26.67
CA GLN A 48 -27.73 -15.52 -27.55
C GLN A 48 -27.76 -14.08 -27.05
N HIS A 49 -26.64 -13.58 -26.53
CA HIS A 49 -26.54 -12.20 -26.06
C HIS A 49 -26.02 -11.24 -27.12
N LEU A 50 -26.76 -10.15 -27.36
CA LEU A 50 -26.41 -9.08 -28.27
C LEU A 50 -25.87 -7.88 -27.48
N TRP A 51 -24.54 -7.83 -27.41
CA TRP A 51 -23.81 -6.79 -26.70
C TRP A 51 -23.97 -5.41 -27.33
N ARG A 52 -24.22 -4.41 -26.48
CA ARG A 52 -24.12 -2.96 -26.80
C ARG A 52 -25.01 -2.51 -27.97
N VAL A 53 -26.19 -3.12 -28.08
CA VAL A 53 -27.24 -2.69 -29.01
C VAL A 53 -27.97 -1.48 -28.43
N THR A 54 -27.91 -0.34 -29.11
CA THR A 54 -28.73 0.84 -28.79
C THR A 54 -29.94 0.88 -29.71
N LEU A 55 -31.14 1.20 -29.19
CA LEU A 55 -32.35 1.16 -30.02
C LEU A 55 -32.33 2.15 -31.20
N PRO A 56 -31.88 3.41 -31.04
CA PRO A 56 -31.75 4.32 -32.18
C PRO A 56 -30.85 3.75 -33.29
N ALA A 57 -29.73 3.10 -32.93
CA ALA A 57 -28.86 2.47 -33.93
C ALA A 57 -29.49 1.22 -34.54
N LEU A 58 -30.16 0.38 -33.73
CA LEU A 58 -30.80 -0.86 -34.16
C LEU A 58 -31.89 -0.58 -35.21
N MET A 59 -32.70 0.45 -34.98
CA MET A 59 -33.90 0.74 -35.78
C MET A 59 -33.70 1.79 -36.87
N SER A 60 -32.53 2.44 -36.95
CA SER A 60 -32.22 3.33 -38.06
C SER A 60 -32.11 2.57 -39.39
N PRO A 61 -32.23 3.26 -40.54
CA PRO A 61 -31.85 2.73 -41.83
C PRO A 61 -30.44 2.11 -41.84
N ALA A 62 -30.26 1.07 -42.65
CA ALA A 62 -28.96 0.49 -42.92
C ALA A 62 -28.15 1.36 -43.90
N HIS A 63 -26.83 1.15 -43.92
CA HIS A 63 -25.92 1.85 -44.83
C HIS A 63 -24.88 0.88 -45.39
N ASP A 64 -24.73 0.84 -46.71
CA ASP A 64 -23.92 -0.17 -47.41
C ASP A 64 -22.47 0.28 -47.69
N ALA A 65 -22.14 1.54 -47.46
CA ALA A 65 -20.77 2.02 -47.66
C ALA A 65 -19.76 1.29 -46.77
N GLU A 66 -18.55 1.10 -47.31
CA GLU A 66 -17.42 0.60 -46.54
C GLU A 66 -16.97 1.66 -45.53
N ILE A 67 -16.77 1.22 -44.29
CA ILE A 67 -16.09 1.99 -43.27
C ILE A 67 -14.63 1.55 -43.23
N ALA A 68 -13.71 2.50 -43.34
CA ALA A 68 -12.27 2.22 -43.40
C ALA A 68 -11.59 2.80 -42.15
N LEU A 69 -11.21 1.92 -41.23
CA LEU A 69 -10.43 2.24 -40.04
C LEU A 69 -9.22 1.29 -39.97
N PRO A 70 -8.23 1.45 -40.87
CA PRO A 70 -7.16 0.46 -41.07
C PRO A 70 -6.29 0.25 -39.82
N GLU A 71 -6.14 1.29 -38.99
CA GLU A 71 -5.41 1.22 -37.72
C GLU A 71 -6.22 0.50 -36.61
N HIS A 72 -7.53 0.34 -36.80
CA HIS A 72 -8.47 -0.24 -35.83
C HIS A 72 -9.42 -1.27 -36.47
N PRO A 73 -8.90 -2.42 -36.96
CA PRO A 73 -9.70 -3.40 -37.72
C PRO A 73 -10.84 -4.04 -36.91
N ARG A 74 -10.77 -4.04 -35.56
CA ARG A 74 -11.88 -4.49 -34.71
C ARG A 74 -13.01 -3.46 -34.64
N ALA A 75 -12.67 -2.17 -34.54
CA ALA A 75 -13.62 -1.08 -34.57
C ALA A 75 -14.32 -1.01 -35.94
N GLU A 76 -13.56 -1.18 -37.02
CA GLU A 76 -14.06 -1.26 -38.38
C GLU A 76 -15.13 -2.36 -38.53
N ARG A 77 -14.81 -3.59 -38.14
CA ARG A 77 -15.76 -4.72 -38.19
C ARG A 77 -16.98 -4.48 -37.33
N PHE A 78 -16.81 -3.86 -36.16
CA PHE A 78 -17.92 -3.55 -35.27
C PHE A 78 -18.88 -2.54 -35.94
N LEU A 79 -18.36 -1.39 -36.37
CA LEU A 79 -19.18 -0.36 -37.01
C LEU A 79 -19.81 -0.85 -38.32
N ALA A 80 -19.11 -1.67 -39.10
CA ALA A 80 -19.68 -2.26 -40.32
C ALA A 80 -20.90 -3.14 -40.02
N ARG A 81 -20.89 -3.90 -38.90
CA ARG A 81 -22.06 -4.69 -38.46
C ARG A 81 -23.21 -3.79 -38.00
N GLU A 82 -22.89 -2.71 -37.31
CA GLU A 82 -23.87 -1.72 -36.87
C GLU A 82 -24.50 -0.97 -38.06
N MET A 83 -23.71 -0.61 -39.09
CA MET A 83 -24.20 0.03 -40.31
C MET A 83 -25.14 -0.88 -41.10
N ARG A 84 -24.84 -2.18 -41.21
CA ARG A 84 -25.69 -3.17 -41.88
C ARG A 84 -26.89 -3.65 -41.05
N LYS A 85 -26.99 -3.23 -39.78
CA LYS A 85 -28.04 -3.65 -38.85
C LYS A 85 -28.10 -5.17 -38.67
N ASP A 86 -26.93 -5.81 -38.56
CA ASP A 86 -26.82 -7.27 -38.44
C ASP A 86 -27.62 -7.81 -37.23
N ALA A 87 -27.62 -7.08 -36.11
CA ALA A 87 -28.40 -7.44 -34.92
C ALA A 87 -29.92 -7.40 -35.17
N ARG A 88 -30.43 -6.43 -35.94
CA ARG A 88 -31.85 -6.32 -36.29
C ARG A 88 -32.28 -7.52 -37.14
N ARG A 89 -31.47 -7.88 -38.15
CA ARG A 89 -31.73 -9.06 -38.99
C ARG A 89 -31.73 -10.35 -38.19
N LEU A 90 -30.72 -10.54 -37.35
CA LEU A 90 -30.65 -11.70 -36.45
C LEU A 90 -31.88 -11.79 -35.54
N LEU A 91 -32.29 -10.67 -34.93
CA LEU A 91 -33.49 -10.64 -34.10
C LEU A 91 -34.74 -11.02 -34.88
N HIS A 92 -34.89 -10.51 -36.10
CA HIS A 92 -36.01 -10.86 -36.96
C HIS A 92 -36.04 -12.37 -37.25
N GLU A 93 -34.91 -12.93 -37.67
CA GLU A 93 -34.76 -14.33 -38.12
C GLU A 93 -34.76 -15.36 -36.98
N THR A 94 -34.36 -14.99 -35.76
CA THR A 94 -34.21 -15.95 -34.65
C THR A 94 -35.56 -16.29 -34.01
N GLU A 95 -35.93 -17.56 -34.04
CA GLU A 95 -37.02 -18.09 -33.20
C GLU A 95 -36.51 -18.28 -31.76
N CYS A 96 -37.28 -17.80 -30.78
CA CYS A 96 -36.93 -17.91 -29.37
C CYS A 96 -38.17 -17.91 -28.48
N ASP A 97 -38.04 -18.54 -27.31
CA ASP A 97 -39.09 -18.57 -26.28
C ASP A 97 -39.09 -17.29 -25.42
N LEU A 98 -37.93 -16.63 -25.29
CA LEU A 98 -37.73 -15.43 -24.46
C LEU A 98 -36.84 -14.38 -25.17
N ILE A 99 -37.27 -13.12 -25.12
CA ILE A 99 -36.41 -11.95 -25.37
C ILE A 99 -36.25 -11.16 -24.07
N LEU A 100 -35.02 -10.96 -23.61
CA LEU A 100 -34.70 -10.19 -22.40
C LEU A 100 -33.95 -8.89 -22.74
N ILE A 101 -34.40 -7.76 -22.21
CA ILE A 101 -33.88 -6.44 -22.60
C ILE A 101 -33.48 -5.60 -21.38
N ASP A 102 -32.27 -5.02 -21.39
CA ASP A 102 -31.83 -4.01 -20.41
C ASP A 102 -31.46 -2.69 -21.10
N PHE A 103 -32.14 -1.59 -20.78
CA PHE A 103 -31.89 -0.29 -21.40
C PHE A 103 -31.03 0.67 -20.58
N VAL A 104 -30.60 0.29 -19.37
CA VAL A 104 -29.87 1.24 -18.52
C VAL A 104 -28.54 1.64 -19.17
N GLY A 105 -27.88 0.71 -19.87
CA GLY A 105 -26.63 0.95 -20.60
C GLY A 105 -26.72 1.95 -21.76
N GLU A 106 -27.93 2.32 -22.22
CA GLU A 106 -28.14 3.33 -23.27
C GLU A 106 -27.58 4.71 -22.86
N HIS A 107 -27.53 5.00 -21.55
CA HIS A 107 -26.95 6.24 -21.00
C HIS A 107 -25.42 6.31 -21.11
N LEU A 108 -24.77 5.20 -21.48
CA LEU A 108 -23.32 5.12 -21.57
C LEU A 108 -22.81 5.32 -23.01
N VAL A 109 -23.70 5.38 -24.00
CA VAL A 109 -23.33 5.33 -25.41
C VAL A 109 -24.08 6.40 -26.19
N ASN A 110 -23.35 7.37 -26.74
CA ASN A 110 -23.90 8.34 -27.68
C ASN A 110 -24.09 7.71 -29.06
N GLY A 111 -24.91 8.32 -29.91
CA GLY A 111 -25.07 7.93 -31.31
C GLY A 111 -24.34 8.88 -32.27
N LEU A 112 -23.93 8.38 -33.42
CA LEU A 112 -23.48 9.17 -34.57
C LEU A 112 -24.46 8.93 -35.71
N ARG A 113 -25.05 10.01 -36.23
CA ARG A 113 -26.01 9.96 -37.33
C ARG A 113 -25.43 10.55 -38.61
N PHE A 114 -25.47 9.80 -39.69
CA PHE A 114 -25.08 10.24 -41.03
C PHE A 114 -26.00 9.59 -42.07
N GLU A 115 -26.52 10.38 -43.01
CA GLU A 115 -27.42 9.90 -44.08
C GLU A 115 -28.60 9.05 -43.56
N GLY A 116 -29.09 9.37 -42.36
CA GLY A 116 -30.17 8.65 -41.68
C GLY A 116 -29.73 7.38 -40.93
N CYS A 117 -28.58 6.80 -41.26
CA CYS A 117 -27.99 5.71 -40.49
C CYS A 117 -27.46 6.20 -39.14
N ILE A 118 -27.70 5.44 -38.09
CA ILE A 118 -27.19 5.70 -36.74
C ILE A 118 -26.29 4.54 -36.32
N VAL A 119 -25.11 4.85 -35.82
CA VAL A 119 -24.20 3.89 -35.18
C VAL A 119 -23.84 4.40 -33.77
N PRO A 120 -23.47 3.53 -32.83
CA PRO A 120 -22.92 4.01 -31.56
C PRO A 120 -21.61 4.78 -31.78
N ASP A 121 -21.39 5.85 -31.01
CA ASP A 121 -20.09 6.51 -30.92
C ASP A 121 -19.14 5.61 -30.13
N ILE A 122 -18.25 4.93 -30.85
CA ILE A 122 -17.31 3.97 -30.28
C ILE A 122 -16.11 4.62 -29.59
N ARG A 123 -15.97 5.95 -29.65
CA ARG A 123 -14.91 6.72 -28.97
C ARG A 123 -15.18 6.80 -27.47
N ASN A 124 -15.25 5.64 -26.85
CA ASN A 124 -15.61 5.44 -25.46
C ASN A 124 -14.92 4.18 -24.95
N ALA A 125 -14.25 4.31 -23.80
CA ALA A 125 -13.50 3.23 -23.17
C ALA A 125 -14.35 2.01 -22.79
N ILE A 126 -15.68 2.18 -22.69
CA ILE A 126 -16.61 1.06 -22.50
C ILE A 126 -16.51 0.07 -23.66
N PHE A 127 -16.17 0.50 -24.88
CA PHE A 127 -16.04 -0.38 -26.02
C PHE A 127 -14.74 -1.17 -25.95
N GLU A 128 -13.64 -0.43 -26.02
CA GLU A 128 -12.27 -0.86 -25.82
C GLU A 128 -11.45 0.39 -25.46
N PRO A 129 -10.57 0.36 -24.46
CA PRO A 129 -9.82 1.55 -24.03
C PRO A 129 -9.06 2.24 -25.17
N ALA A 130 -8.51 1.46 -26.10
CA ALA A 130 -7.79 1.98 -27.25
C ALA A 130 -8.68 2.69 -28.29
N TRP A 131 -10.01 2.54 -28.21
CA TRP A 131 -10.93 3.15 -29.17
C TRP A 131 -11.36 4.57 -28.75
N ALA A 132 -11.16 4.93 -27.48
CA ALA A 132 -11.58 6.21 -26.92
C ALA A 132 -10.99 7.42 -27.66
N GLU A 133 -9.78 7.27 -28.20
CA GLU A 133 -9.02 8.33 -28.87
C GLU A 133 -9.02 8.21 -30.40
N ILE A 134 -9.88 7.38 -31.00
CA ILE A 134 -9.97 7.28 -32.45
C ILE A 134 -10.42 8.63 -33.03
N ASP A 135 -9.63 9.16 -33.98
CA ASP A 135 -9.98 10.40 -34.66
C ASP A 135 -10.84 10.13 -35.90
N PHE A 136 -12.03 10.74 -35.92
CA PHE A 136 -12.96 10.69 -37.05
C PHE A 136 -12.91 11.95 -37.92
N SER A 137 -12.12 12.97 -37.57
CA SER A 137 -12.12 14.29 -38.22
C SER A 137 -11.82 14.24 -39.73
N GLY A 138 -11.03 13.25 -40.17
CA GLY A 138 -10.72 13.00 -41.58
C GLY A 138 -11.59 11.95 -42.27
N HIS A 139 -12.51 11.29 -41.56
CA HIS A 139 -13.27 10.16 -42.11
C HIS A 139 -14.45 10.65 -42.98
N PRO A 140 -14.60 10.19 -44.24
CA PRO A 140 -15.59 10.74 -45.18
C PRO A 140 -17.04 10.72 -44.67
N LEU A 141 -17.42 9.70 -43.91
CA LEU A 141 -18.79 9.56 -43.36
C LEU A 141 -18.91 10.09 -41.93
N LEU A 142 -17.85 9.99 -41.13
CA LEU A 142 -17.94 10.18 -39.67
C LEU A 142 -17.49 11.58 -39.23
N ALA A 143 -16.68 12.27 -40.03
CA ALA A 143 -16.22 13.62 -39.73
C ALA A 143 -17.37 14.63 -39.58
N GLY A 144 -18.42 14.47 -40.40
CA GLY A 144 -19.61 15.31 -40.40
C GLY A 144 -20.83 14.67 -39.75
N ALA A 145 -20.68 13.53 -39.07
CA ALA A 145 -21.81 12.86 -38.45
C ALA A 145 -22.36 13.70 -37.29
N GLU A 146 -23.68 13.77 -37.20
CA GLU A 146 -24.36 14.42 -36.09
C GLU A 146 -24.22 13.59 -34.82
N LEU A 147 -23.72 14.21 -33.75
CA LEU A 147 -23.64 13.59 -32.44
C LEU A 147 -25.00 13.62 -31.74
N LEU A 148 -25.54 12.45 -31.45
CA LEU A 148 -26.75 12.25 -30.67
C LEU A 148 -26.37 11.93 -29.22
N SER A 149 -26.40 12.95 -28.36
CA SER A 149 -26.01 12.81 -26.95
C SER A 149 -27.10 12.10 -26.14
N SER A 150 -26.74 10.98 -25.50
CA SER A 150 -27.63 10.23 -24.61
C SER A 150 -28.02 10.98 -23.32
N LEU A 151 -27.37 12.11 -23.05
CA LEU A 151 -27.70 12.98 -21.92
C LEU A 151 -28.84 13.96 -22.25
N GLU A 152 -29.16 14.15 -23.52
CA GLU A 152 -30.11 15.18 -23.98
C GLU A 152 -31.47 14.59 -24.39
N GLU A 153 -32.54 15.36 -24.21
CA GLU A 153 -33.91 14.91 -24.52
C GLU A 153 -34.17 14.54 -26.00
N PRO A 154 -33.56 15.20 -27.02
CA PRO A 154 -33.76 14.81 -28.42
C PRO A 154 -33.38 13.35 -28.70
N TYR A 155 -32.33 12.82 -28.05
CA TYR A 155 -31.96 11.40 -28.15
C TYR A 155 -33.08 10.50 -27.64
N TRP A 156 -33.74 10.87 -26.53
CA TRP A 156 -34.78 10.06 -25.91
C TRP A 156 -36.15 10.17 -26.58
N ALA A 157 -36.42 11.29 -27.26
CA ALA A 157 -37.52 11.36 -28.21
C ALA A 157 -37.33 10.35 -29.36
N LEU A 158 -36.15 10.36 -29.98
CA LEU A 158 -35.78 9.40 -31.02
C LEU A 158 -35.78 7.95 -30.51
N TRP A 159 -35.33 7.73 -29.27
CA TRP A 159 -35.35 6.42 -28.63
C TRP A 159 -36.79 5.90 -28.50
N ARG A 160 -37.75 6.73 -28.08
CA ARG A 160 -39.17 6.33 -27.98
C ARG A 160 -39.76 5.97 -29.34
N ASP A 161 -39.46 6.75 -30.37
CA ASP A 161 -39.89 6.45 -31.74
C ASP A 161 -39.28 5.13 -32.24
N SER A 162 -38.01 4.92 -31.94
CA SER A 162 -37.28 3.69 -32.28
C SER A 162 -37.81 2.48 -31.52
N PHE A 163 -38.15 2.62 -30.23
CA PHE A 163 -38.79 1.55 -29.47
C PHE A 163 -40.17 1.21 -30.02
N ALA A 164 -40.98 2.20 -30.37
CA ALA A 164 -42.31 1.96 -30.96
C ALA A 164 -42.19 1.18 -32.29
N ALA A 165 -41.22 1.55 -33.15
CA ALA A 165 -40.91 0.82 -34.36
C ALA A 165 -40.39 -0.60 -34.07
N PHE A 166 -39.48 -0.75 -33.09
CA PHE A 166 -38.93 -2.04 -32.68
C PHE A 166 -40.03 -2.98 -32.17
N HIS A 167 -40.96 -2.46 -31.36
CA HIS A 167 -42.09 -3.22 -30.88
C HIS A 167 -42.99 -3.65 -32.03
N ALA A 168 -43.39 -2.73 -32.89
CA ALA A 168 -44.29 -3.03 -34.01
C ALA A 168 -43.69 -4.03 -35.01
N GLU A 169 -42.41 -3.88 -35.34
CA GLU A 169 -41.75 -4.67 -36.38
C GLU A 169 -41.24 -6.02 -35.87
N ILE A 170 -40.70 -6.08 -34.65
CA ILE A 170 -39.97 -7.26 -34.16
C ILE A 170 -40.68 -7.90 -32.97
N LEU A 171 -41.03 -7.14 -31.94
CA LEU A 171 -41.53 -7.73 -30.69
C LEU A 171 -42.97 -8.22 -30.82
N ALA A 172 -43.87 -7.41 -31.37
CA ALA A 172 -45.30 -7.73 -31.45
C ALA A 172 -45.58 -9.00 -32.29
N PRO A 173 -44.94 -9.23 -33.46
CA PRO A 173 -45.09 -10.49 -34.18
C PRO A 173 -44.59 -11.69 -33.37
N LYS A 174 -43.47 -11.56 -32.65
CA LYS A 174 -42.93 -12.64 -31.82
C LYS A 174 -43.79 -12.93 -30.59
N ILE A 175 -44.32 -11.88 -29.96
CA ILE A 175 -45.30 -11.99 -28.87
C ILE A 175 -46.53 -12.75 -29.36
N ALA A 176 -47.05 -12.41 -30.54
CA ALA A 176 -48.17 -13.12 -31.15
C ALA A 176 -47.85 -14.60 -31.45
N ALA A 177 -46.58 -14.91 -31.75
CA ALA A 177 -46.07 -16.27 -31.92
C ALA A 177 -45.76 -17.01 -30.59
N GLY A 178 -45.91 -16.36 -29.43
CA GLY A 178 -45.73 -16.98 -28.11
C GLY A 178 -44.39 -16.70 -27.42
N THR A 179 -43.51 -15.88 -28.01
CA THR A 179 -42.28 -15.42 -27.36
C THR A 179 -42.62 -14.50 -26.19
N ARG A 180 -42.06 -14.76 -25.01
CA ARG A 180 -42.15 -13.83 -23.88
C ARG A 180 -41.14 -12.71 -24.07
N VAL A 181 -41.57 -11.47 -23.92
CA VAL A 181 -40.66 -10.31 -23.99
C VAL A 181 -40.58 -9.65 -22.63
N VAL A 182 -39.37 -9.60 -22.07
CA VAL A 182 -39.09 -9.08 -20.74
C VAL A 182 -38.18 -7.87 -20.83
N VAL A 183 -38.56 -6.79 -20.15
CA VAL A 183 -37.70 -5.63 -19.91
C VAL A 183 -37.27 -5.62 -18.44
N LEU A 184 -35.96 -5.56 -18.22
CA LEU A 184 -35.36 -5.36 -16.91
C LEU A 184 -35.54 -3.89 -16.49
N ALA A 185 -36.48 -3.66 -15.57
CA ALA A 185 -36.82 -2.35 -15.06
C ALA A 185 -36.03 -2.04 -13.80
N ARG A 186 -34.84 -1.41 -13.96
CA ARG A 186 -33.92 -1.15 -12.86
C ARG A 186 -33.42 0.30 -12.86
N HIS A 187 -33.06 0.76 -11.67
CA HIS A 187 -32.45 2.06 -11.44
C HIS A 187 -30.93 1.96 -11.37
N LEU A 188 -30.25 3.10 -11.39
CA LEU A 188 -28.83 3.18 -11.08
C LEU A 188 -28.57 2.81 -9.61
N CYS A 189 -27.40 2.22 -9.34
CA CYS A 189 -26.97 1.93 -7.98
C CYS A 189 -26.62 3.24 -7.28
N ARG A 190 -27.25 3.50 -6.13
CA ARG A 190 -27.05 4.74 -5.36
C ARG A 190 -26.09 4.58 -4.19
N SER A 191 -25.55 3.39 -4.02
CA SER A 191 -24.59 3.06 -2.97
C SER A 191 -23.65 1.97 -3.46
N PHE A 192 -22.54 1.80 -2.74
CA PHE A 192 -21.59 0.72 -2.96
C PHE A 192 -21.21 0.06 -1.64
N LEU A 193 -20.89 -1.23 -1.69
CA LEU A 193 -20.35 -1.98 -0.56
C LEU A 193 -18.83 -1.91 -0.57
N ALA A 194 -18.25 -1.45 0.54
CA ALA A 194 -16.81 -1.48 0.80
C ALA A 194 -16.55 -1.85 2.25
N GLY A 195 -15.67 -2.84 2.47
CA GLY A 195 -15.36 -3.33 3.83
C GLY A 195 -16.53 -3.95 4.58
N GLY A 196 -17.60 -4.37 3.87
CA GLY A 196 -18.83 -4.88 4.49
C GLY A 196 -19.82 -3.81 4.94
N GLU A 197 -19.52 -2.53 4.70
CA GLU A 197 -20.41 -1.40 4.97
C GLU A 197 -20.95 -0.82 3.66
N GLU A 198 -22.19 -0.35 3.71
CA GLU A 198 -22.82 0.35 2.59
C GLU A 198 -22.51 1.85 2.67
N HIS A 199 -21.98 2.39 1.57
CA HIS A 199 -21.61 3.79 1.42
C HIS A 199 -22.49 4.42 0.35
N GLY A 200 -23.17 5.51 0.70
CA GLY A 200 -23.98 6.26 -0.25
C GLY A 200 -23.14 6.94 -1.33
N LEU A 201 -23.61 6.93 -2.57
CA LEU A 201 -23.03 7.65 -3.69
C LEU A 201 -23.81 8.93 -3.96
N GLN A 202 -23.11 10.06 -3.96
CA GLN A 202 -23.64 11.27 -4.55
C GLN A 202 -23.55 11.12 -6.07
N LEU A 203 -24.71 11.05 -6.72
CA LEU A 203 -24.77 10.99 -8.18
C LEU A 203 -24.58 12.41 -8.74
N PRO A 204 -23.77 12.59 -9.79
CA PRO A 204 -23.77 13.83 -10.54
C PRO A 204 -25.17 14.18 -11.06
N PRO A 205 -25.52 15.47 -11.24
CA PRO A 205 -26.84 15.89 -11.72
C PRO A 205 -27.28 15.18 -13.01
N GLU A 206 -26.35 14.91 -13.92
CA GLU A 206 -26.61 14.20 -15.18
C GLU A 206 -27.05 12.75 -14.94
N MET A 207 -26.49 12.10 -13.91
CA MET A 207 -26.85 10.73 -13.52
C MET A 207 -28.15 10.67 -12.71
N GLU A 208 -28.44 11.70 -11.91
CA GLU A 208 -29.78 11.83 -11.29
C GLU A 208 -30.87 12.01 -12.36
N ALA A 209 -30.61 12.84 -13.37
CA ALA A 209 -31.51 13.01 -14.50
C ALA A 209 -31.67 11.72 -15.30
N ALA A 210 -30.58 10.96 -15.52
CA ALA A 210 -30.62 9.64 -16.15
C ALA A 210 -31.51 8.65 -15.36
N ASP A 211 -31.35 8.58 -14.04
CA ASP A 211 -32.15 7.67 -13.20
C ASP A 211 -33.64 8.06 -13.18
N ALA A 212 -33.94 9.37 -13.12
CA ALA A 212 -35.31 9.88 -13.22
C ALA A 212 -35.93 9.55 -14.59
N ARG A 213 -35.15 9.64 -15.66
CA ARG A 213 -35.59 9.30 -17.01
C ARG A 213 -35.95 7.83 -17.15
N LEU A 214 -35.15 6.92 -16.58
CA LEU A 214 -35.46 5.49 -16.54
C LEU A 214 -36.82 5.22 -15.90
N ALA A 215 -37.15 5.91 -14.80
CA ALA A 215 -38.47 5.79 -14.16
C ALA A 215 -39.62 6.12 -15.13
N GLY A 216 -39.51 7.24 -15.84
CA GLY A 216 -40.49 7.67 -16.84
C GLY A 216 -40.57 6.71 -18.03
N LEU A 217 -39.42 6.20 -18.47
CA LEU A 217 -39.33 5.24 -19.57
C LEU A 217 -40.06 3.94 -19.23
N TYR A 218 -39.84 3.37 -18.05
CA TYR A 218 -40.52 2.14 -17.64
C TYR A 218 -42.03 2.33 -17.45
N ALA A 219 -42.46 3.50 -16.99
CA ALA A 219 -43.89 3.82 -16.93
C ALA A 219 -44.52 3.87 -18.33
N TRP A 220 -43.82 4.43 -19.32
CA TRP A 220 -44.25 4.45 -20.71
C TRP A 220 -44.24 3.06 -21.36
N LEU A 221 -43.18 2.27 -21.14
CA LEU A 221 -43.05 0.90 -21.64
C LEU A 221 -44.12 -0.05 -21.10
N ALA A 222 -44.60 0.17 -19.88
CA ALA A 222 -45.71 -0.60 -19.30
C ALA A 222 -47.02 -0.48 -20.10
N GLY A 223 -47.15 0.53 -20.97
CA GLY A 223 -48.30 0.71 -21.86
C GLY A 223 -48.29 -0.19 -23.10
N PHE A 224 -47.20 -0.87 -23.41
CA PHE A 224 -47.10 -1.71 -24.60
C PHE A 224 -47.61 -3.13 -24.34
N PRO A 225 -48.51 -3.66 -25.18
CA PRO A 225 -49.07 -4.99 -24.98
C PRO A 225 -48.00 -6.08 -25.13
N GLY A 226 -48.08 -7.09 -24.26
CA GLY A 226 -47.20 -8.26 -24.26
C GLY A 226 -45.79 -8.04 -23.72
N LEU A 227 -45.48 -6.83 -23.21
CA LEU A 227 -44.23 -6.59 -22.49
C LEU A 227 -44.38 -6.92 -21.01
N HIS A 228 -43.41 -7.66 -20.48
CA HIS A 228 -43.29 -7.98 -19.06
C HIS A 228 -42.17 -7.15 -18.45
N LEU A 229 -42.48 -6.26 -17.50
CA LEU A 229 -41.47 -5.49 -16.78
C LEU A 229 -41.11 -6.22 -15.48
N ILE A 230 -39.87 -6.71 -15.38
CA ILE A 230 -39.34 -7.27 -14.13
C ILE A 230 -38.53 -6.20 -13.42
N ARG A 231 -38.99 -5.82 -12.23
CA ARG A 231 -38.36 -4.78 -11.42
C ARG A 231 -37.28 -5.36 -10.53
N PHE A 232 -36.19 -4.63 -10.39
CA PHE A 232 -35.19 -4.90 -9.36
C PHE A 232 -35.65 -4.31 -8.03
N ASP A 233 -35.41 -5.04 -6.94
CA ASP A 233 -35.64 -4.51 -5.60
C ASP A 233 -34.64 -3.39 -5.32
N ARG A 234 -35.15 -2.18 -5.09
CA ARG A 234 -34.31 -0.99 -4.85
C ARG A 234 -33.25 -1.17 -3.76
N PRO A 235 -33.53 -1.82 -2.61
CA PRO A 235 -32.52 -2.08 -1.59
C PRO A 235 -31.36 -2.97 -2.05
N LEU A 236 -31.53 -3.74 -3.13
CA LEU A 236 -30.49 -4.59 -3.71
C LEU A 236 -29.73 -3.89 -4.85
N LEU A 237 -30.12 -2.67 -5.25
CA LEU A 237 -29.41 -1.86 -6.23
C LEU A 237 -28.23 -1.12 -5.57
N VAL A 238 -27.32 -1.93 -5.04
CA VAL A 238 -26.05 -1.51 -4.45
C VAL A 238 -24.94 -2.12 -5.30
N SER A 239 -23.89 -1.36 -5.61
CA SER A 239 -22.72 -1.90 -6.31
C SER A 239 -21.68 -2.46 -5.34
N ALA A 240 -20.66 -3.14 -5.82
CA ALA A 240 -19.53 -3.58 -5.01
C ALA A 240 -18.22 -3.50 -5.81
N GLU A 241 -17.09 -3.40 -5.12
CA GLU A 241 -15.76 -3.30 -5.75
C GLU A 241 -15.38 -4.56 -6.55
N ASP A 242 -15.93 -5.72 -6.18
CA ASP A 242 -15.63 -7.02 -6.76
C ASP A 242 -16.51 -7.38 -7.97
N VAL A 243 -17.33 -6.44 -8.43
CA VAL A 243 -18.21 -6.66 -9.58
C VAL A 243 -17.37 -6.73 -10.86
N PRO A 244 -17.40 -7.84 -11.63
CA PRO A 244 -16.36 -8.17 -12.62
C PRO A 244 -16.46 -7.41 -13.96
N TYR A 245 -17.14 -6.25 -14.03
CA TYR A 245 -17.52 -5.62 -15.29
C TYR A 245 -16.84 -4.25 -15.52
N GLY A 246 -16.30 -4.06 -16.74
CA GLY A 246 -15.48 -2.90 -17.14
C GLY A 246 -16.26 -1.61 -17.48
N GLY A 247 -17.22 -1.21 -16.65
CA GLY A 247 -17.96 0.04 -16.77
C GLY A 247 -18.21 0.68 -15.39
N PRO A 248 -18.88 1.84 -15.31
CA PRO A 248 -19.08 2.52 -14.04
C PRO A 248 -19.90 1.64 -13.06
N SER A 249 -19.45 1.57 -11.80
CA SER A 249 -20.08 0.76 -10.74
C SER A 249 -21.57 1.05 -10.57
N LEU A 250 -21.99 2.29 -10.81
CA LEU A 250 -23.38 2.75 -10.82
C LEU A 250 -24.34 1.88 -11.66
N PHE A 251 -23.85 1.19 -12.68
CA PHE A 251 -24.66 0.39 -13.59
C PHE A 251 -24.71 -1.09 -13.20
N HIS A 252 -23.93 -1.51 -12.22
CA HIS A 252 -23.68 -2.91 -11.91
C HIS A 252 -24.05 -3.22 -10.45
N PRO A 253 -25.26 -3.74 -10.20
CA PRO A 253 -25.67 -4.12 -8.87
C PRO A 253 -24.96 -5.41 -8.44
N VAL A 254 -24.96 -5.66 -7.13
CA VAL A 254 -24.46 -6.90 -6.52
C VAL A 254 -25.18 -8.13 -7.08
N ARG A 255 -24.52 -9.28 -7.00
CA ARG A 255 -25.01 -10.56 -7.56
C ARG A 255 -26.39 -10.95 -7.00
N GLU A 256 -26.64 -10.60 -5.75
CA GLU A 256 -27.88 -10.88 -5.02
C GLU A 256 -29.09 -10.20 -5.65
N ALA A 257 -28.90 -9.03 -6.28
CA ALA A 257 -29.97 -8.29 -6.95
C ALA A 257 -30.60 -9.07 -8.12
N PHE A 258 -29.86 -10.03 -8.69
CA PHE A 258 -30.32 -10.84 -9.82
C PHE A 258 -31.12 -12.07 -9.41
N VAL A 259 -31.10 -12.46 -8.14
CA VAL A 259 -31.81 -13.67 -7.67
C VAL A 259 -33.33 -13.53 -7.84
N PRO A 260 -33.99 -12.46 -7.35
CA PRO A 260 -35.43 -12.30 -7.54
C PRO A 260 -35.80 -12.14 -9.03
N VAL A 261 -34.92 -11.50 -9.81
CA VAL A 261 -35.10 -11.27 -11.25
C VAL A 261 -35.09 -12.60 -12.01
N ARG A 262 -34.11 -13.46 -11.75
CA ARG A 262 -34.03 -14.82 -12.34
C ARG A 262 -35.23 -15.67 -11.95
N ALA A 263 -35.64 -15.62 -10.68
CA ALA A 263 -36.82 -16.33 -10.21
C ALA A 263 -38.10 -15.84 -10.91
N ALA A 264 -38.22 -14.53 -11.16
CA ALA A 264 -39.34 -13.96 -11.91
C ALA A 264 -39.35 -14.40 -13.39
N VAL A 265 -38.18 -14.45 -14.05
CA VAL A 265 -38.05 -15.01 -15.41
C VAL A 265 -38.48 -16.47 -15.45
N LEU A 266 -37.98 -17.30 -14.53
CA LEU A 266 -38.36 -18.72 -14.46
C LEU A 266 -39.87 -18.91 -14.24
N ARG A 267 -40.48 -18.15 -13.32
CA ARG A 267 -41.94 -18.19 -13.12
C ARG A 267 -42.72 -17.82 -14.38
N LEU A 268 -42.25 -16.81 -15.12
CA LEU A 268 -42.87 -16.39 -16.38
C LEU A 268 -42.81 -17.50 -17.46
N MET A 269 -41.76 -18.33 -17.42
CA MET A 269 -41.61 -19.49 -18.30
C MET A 269 -42.34 -20.74 -17.79
N GLY A 270 -43.02 -20.69 -16.64
CA GLY A 270 -43.70 -21.84 -16.04
C GLY A 270 -42.82 -22.70 -15.13
N GLU A 271 -41.57 -22.31 -14.89
CA GLU A 271 -40.57 -23.02 -14.09
C GLU A 271 -40.64 -22.63 -12.60
N ALA A 272 -41.80 -22.77 -11.98
CA ALA A 272 -42.04 -22.30 -10.61
C ALA A 272 -41.19 -23.05 -9.55
N GLU A 273 -40.92 -24.33 -9.76
CA GLU A 273 -40.06 -25.13 -8.87
C GLU A 273 -38.59 -24.71 -8.98
N ALA A 274 -38.08 -24.52 -10.20
CA ALA A 274 -36.73 -24.01 -10.42
C ALA A 274 -36.55 -22.60 -9.84
N ALA A 275 -37.57 -21.74 -9.98
CA ALA A 275 -37.56 -20.41 -9.38
C ALA A 275 -37.40 -20.46 -7.85
N ARG A 276 -38.17 -21.34 -7.17
CA ARG A 276 -38.05 -21.54 -5.72
C ARG A 276 -36.69 -22.12 -5.32
N ALA A 277 -36.18 -23.08 -6.09
CA ALA A 277 -34.88 -23.68 -5.84
C ALA A 277 -33.76 -22.63 -5.90
N ALA A 278 -33.77 -21.77 -6.93
CA ALA A 278 -32.79 -20.70 -7.09
C ALA A 278 -32.82 -19.69 -5.92
N GLU A 279 -34.01 -19.30 -5.46
CA GLU A 279 -34.17 -18.40 -4.30
C GLU A 279 -33.65 -19.05 -3.00
N VAL A 280 -34.00 -20.32 -2.75
CA VAL A 280 -33.54 -21.06 -1.57
C VAL A 280 -32.03 -21.23 -1.59
N GLU A 281 -31.45 -21.58 -2.73
CA GLU A 281 -30.00 -21.73 -2.88
C GLU A 281 -29.27 -20.41 -2.62
N ALA A 282 -29.79 -19.30 -3.14
CA ALA A 282 -29.23 -17.98 -2.91
C ALA A 282 -29.26 -17.58 -1.42
N ILE A 283 -30.39 -17.81 -0.73
CA ILE A 283 -30.50 -17.58 0.72
C ILE A 283 -29.50 -18.46 1.48
N ALA A 284 -29.43 -19.75 1.14
CA ALA A 284 -28.51 -20.68 1.78
C ALA A 284 -27.03 -20.27 1.56
N ARG A 285 -26.68 -19.76 0.38
CA ARG A 285 -25.35 -19.21 0.08
C ARG A 285 -25.05 -18.00 0.96
N LEU A 286 -25.96 -17.03 1.03
CA LEU A 286 -25.79 -15.84 1.87
C LEU A 286 -25.60 -16.19 3.35
N LEU A 287 -26.35 -17.17 3.85
CA LEU A 287 -26.19 -17.66 5.22
C LEU A 287 -24.81 -18.30 5.45
N ARG A 288 -24.33 -19.11 4.50
CA ARG A 288 -22.99 -19.73 4.58
C ARG A 288 -21.87 -18.68 4.56
N GLU A 289 -21.96 -17.72 3.64
CA GLU A 289 -20.98 -16.61 3.55
C GLU A 289 -21.02 -15.74 4.81
N GLY A 290 -22.20 -15.44 5.34
CA GLY A 290 -22.37 -14.73 6.60
C GLY A 290 -21.72 -15.47 7.78
N ALA A 291 -21.93 -16.78 7.87
CA ALA A 291 -21.32 -17.62 8.90
C ALA A 291 -19.79 -17.67 8.77
N ALA A 292 -19.26 -17.77 7.55
CA ALA A 292 -17.82 -17.75 7.29
C ALA A 292 -17.19 -16.40 7.71
N ARG A 293 -17.79 -15.27 7.33
CA ARG A 293 -17.32 -13.94 7.74
C ARG A 293 -17.37 -13.74 9.25
N ALA A 294 -18.42 -14.22 9.92
CA ALA A 294 -18.52 -14.18 11.37
C ALA A 294 -17.38 -14.98 12.02
N HIS A 295 -17.11 -16.19 11.51
CA HIS A 295 -16.02 -17.02 11.99
C HIS A 295 -14.64 -16.36 11.82
N GLU A 296 -14.38 -15.77 10.65
CA GLU A 296 -13.14 -15.03 10.38
C GLU A 296 -12.96 -13.83 11.32
N ARG A 297 -14.03 -13.06 11.55
CA ARG A 297 -14.02 -11.94 12.50
C ARG A 297 -13.68 -12.41 13.91
N ASP A 298 -14.30 -13.49 14.37
CA ASP A 298 -14.08 -14.02 15.72
C ASP A 298 -12.63 -14.52 15.87
N GLN A 299 -12.06 -15.15 14.83
CA GLN A 299 -10.64 -15.51 14.80
C GLN A 299 -9.72 -14.27 14.81
N ALA A 300 -10.05 -13.23 14.05
CA ALA A 300 -9.27 -12.00 14.00
C ALA A 300 -9.27 -11.28 15.37
N LEU A 301 -10.42 -11.24 16.05
CA LEU A 301 -10.53 -10.70 17.40
C LEU A 301 -9.68 -11.49 18.39
N ALA A 302 -9.71 -12.81 18.34
CA ALA A 302 -8.86 -13.66 19.19
C ALA A 302 -7.36 -13.41 18.96
N ARG A 303 -6.93 -13.25 17.69
CA ARG A 303 -5.54 -12.90 17.35
C ARG A 303 -5.15 -11.52 17.88
N ALA A 304 -6.04 -10.53 17.76
CA ALA A 304 -5.79 -9.17 18.28
C ALA A 304 -5.64 -9.16 19.81
N GLN A 305 -6.50 -9.91 20.52
CA GLN A 305 -6.41 -10.06 21.97
C GLN A 305 -5.11 -10.75 22.40
N ALA A 306 -4.69 -11.80 21.69
CA ALA A 306 -3.41 -12.47 21.96
C ALA A 306 -2.21 -11.54 21.73
N ALA A 307 -2.22 -10.78 20.63
CA ALA A 307 -1.15 -9.82 20.33
C ALA A 307 -1.06 -8.70 21.38
N GLU A 308 -2.18 -8.22 21.93
CA GLU A 308 -2.16 -7.21 22.99
C GLU A 308 -1.61 -7.80 24.31
N ALA A 309 -1.96 -9.04 24.64
CA ALA A 309 -1.39 -9.72 25.81
C ALA A 309 0.14 -9.92 25.68
N GLU A 310 0.63 -10.29 24.49
CA GLU A 310 2.08 -10.38 24.22
C GLU A 310 2.78 -9.03 24.33
N ARG A 311 2.17 -7.95 23.84
CA ARG A 311 2.70 -6.58 23.96
C ARG A 311 2.82 -6.15 25.41
N GLU A 312 1.81 -6.44 26.23
CA GLU A 312 1.85 -6.07 27.64
C GLU A 312 2.91 -6.87 28.41
N ALA A 313 3.03 -8.18 28.15
CA ALA A 313 4.10 -9.01 28.70
C ALA A 313 5.51 -8.49 28.30
N ALA A 314 5.67 -8.05 27.05
CA ALA A 314 6.92 -7.46 26.58
C ALA A 314 7.23 -6.12 27.25
N ARG A 315 6.22 -5.26 27.48
CA ARG A 315 6.37 -4.01 28.24
C ARG A 315 6.82 -4.25 29.67
N GLU A 316 6.20 -5.21 30.36
CA GLU A 316 6.60 -5.59 31.72
C GLU A 316 8.04 -6.13 31.76
N ALA A 317 8.42 -6.97 30.79
CA ALA A 317 9.77 -7.50 30.69
C ALA A 317 10.80 -6.38 30.45
N ALA A 318 10.50 -5.41 29.57
CA ALA A 318 11.34 -4.26 29.32
C ALA A 318 11.47 -3.37 30.56
N ALA A 319 10.39 -3.15 31.32
CA ALA A 319 10.42 -2.40 32.57
C ALA A 319 11.34 -3.08 33.61
N ARG A 320 11.25 -4.41 33.76
CA ARG A 320 12.16 -5.19 34.62
C ARG A 320 13.62 -5.06 34.17
N ALA A 321 13.89 -5.17 32.88
CA ALA A 321 15.25 -5.02 32.33
C ALA A 321 15.82 -3.62 32.57
N ASN A 322 15.03 -2.57 32.35
CA ASN A 322 15.44 -1.19 32.60
C ASN A 322 15.73 -0.93 34.08
N ALA A 323 14.91 -1.47 35.00
CA ALA A 323 15.17 -1.37 36.43
C ALA A 323 16.48 -2.08 36.83
N ALA A 324 16.74 -3.27 36.28
CA ALA A 324 17.99 -3.99 36.50
C ALA A 324 19.21 -3.22 35.96
N LEU A 325 19.10 -2.62 34.77
CA LEU A 325 20.15 -1.79 34.19
C LEU A 325 20.44 -0.55 35.04
N ALA A 326 19.40 0.12 35.54
CA ALA A 326 19.56 1.27 36.44
C ALA A 326 20.28 0.90 37.74
N ALA A 327 19.93 -0.25 38.34
CA ALA A 327 20.60 -0.76 39.54
C ALA A 327 22.08 -1.10 39.28
N ALA A 328 22.39 -1.74 38.15
CA ALA A 328 23.76 -2.02 37.75
C ALA A 328 24.58 -0.74 37.54
N HIS A 329 23.98 0.30 36.92
CA HIS A 329 24.63 1.59 36.72
C HIS A 329 24.95 2.29 38.06
N GLN A 330 24.02 2.26 39.02
CA GLN A 330 24.25 2.81 40.37
C GLN A 330 25.38 2.08 41.10
N ALA A 331 25.45 0.75 40.99
CA ALA A 331 26.53 -0.03 41.59
C ALA A 331 27.90 0.35 40.99
N LEU A 332 27.98 0.49 39.67
CA LEU A 332 29.22 0.90 38.99
C LEU A 332 29.67 2.31 39.39
N GLU A 333 28.75 3.26 39.51
CA GLU A 333 29.08 4.62 39.97
C GLU A 333 29.56 4.63 41.43
N ALA A 334 29.00 3.77 42.29
CA ALA A 334 29.49 3.60 43.66
C ALA A 334 30.92 3.02 43.70
N GLU A 335 31.22 2.00 42.89
CA GLU A 335 32.58 1.45 42.77
C GLU A 335 33.58 2.48 42.24
N ARG A 336 33.17 3.25 41.22
CA ARG A 336 33.98 4.35 40.67
C ARG A 336 34.28 5.42 41.72
N ALA A 337 33.29 5.82 42.50
CA ALA A 337 33.46 6.77 43.59
C ALA A 337 34.44 6.25 44.66
N ALA A 338 34.34 4.97 45.02
CA ALA A 338 35.27 4.32 45.94
C ALA A 338 36.71 4.30 45.39
N ALA A 339 36.89 3.97 44.11
CA ALA A 339 38.20 3.98 43.45
C ALA A 339 38.82 5.39 43.44
N LEU A 340 38.03 6.43 43.12
CA LEU A 340 38.49 7.83 43.15
C LEU A 340 38.94 8.27 44.55
N ALA A 341 38.25 7.82 45.61
CA ALA A 341 38.66 8.12 46.99
C ALA A 341 40.03 7.50 47.35
N VAL A 342 40.31 6.28 46.86
CA VAL A 342 41.62 5.64 47.03
C VAL A 342 42.71 6.43 46.30
N VAL A 343 42.46 6.84 45.05
CA VAL A 343 43.40 7.67 44.28
C VAL A 343 43.70 8.98 45.02
N GLY A 344 42.69 9.70 45.48
CA GLY A 344 42.87 10.95 46.23
C GLY A 344 43.69 10.76 47.52
N THR A 345 43.54 9.63 48.20
CA THR A 345 44.36 9.27 49.37
C THR A 345 45.83 9.05 49.00
N LEU A 346 46.09 8.35 47.90
CA LEU A 346 47.45 8.09 47.41
C LEU A 346 48.14 9.39 46.97
N GLU A 347 47.42 10.28 46.28
CA GLU A 347 47.91 11.61 45.91
C GLU A 347 48.25 12.46 47.14
N GLY A 348 47.44 12.38 48.21
CA GLY A 348 47.74 13.01 49.50
C GLY A 348 49.04 12.51 50.11
N LYS A 349 49.23 11.18 50.16
CA LYS A 349 50.47 10.56 50.68
C LYS A 349 51.69 10.94 49.84
N LEU A 350 51.55 11.01 48.52
CA LEU A 350 52.63 11.42 47.62
C LEU A 350 53.06 12.87 47.92
N ARG A 351 52.11 13.81 48.02
CA ARG A 351 52.40 15.20 48.37
C ARG A 351 53.12 15.34 49.71
N GLN A 352 52.69 14.59 50.73
CA GLN A 352 53.35 14.57 52.04
C GLN A 352 54.78 14.05 51.95
N ALA A 353 55.00 12.97 51.20
CA ALA A 353 56.34 12.41 51.01
C ALA A 353 57.27 13.36 50.24
N GLU A 354 56.74 14.09 49.26
CA GLU A 354 57.47 15.14 48.53
C GLU A 354 57.80 16.34 49.41
N ALA A 355 56.86 16.80 50.25
CA ALA A 355 57.09 17.90 51.19
C ALA A 355 58.11 17.52 52.29
N ALA A 356 58.01 16.31 52.85
CA ALA A 356 58.95 15.81 53.84
C ALA A 356 60.38 15.69 53.27
N GLU A 357 60.50 15.27 52.01
CA GLU A 357 61.78 15.28 51.31
C GLU A 357 62.31 16.71 51.12
N ALA A 358 61.48 17.64 50.63
CA ALA A 358 61.90 19.02 50.42
C ALA A 358 62.42 19.66 51.71
N ALA A 359 61.72 19.45 52.84
CA ALA A 359 62.14 19.91 54.15
C ALA A 359 63.46 19.29 54.62
N LEU A 360 63.68 17.99 54.36
CA LEU A 360 64.94 17.32 54.66
C LEU A 360 66.10 17.90 53.83
N ILE A 361 65.88 18.15 52.55
CA ILE A 361 66.86 18.80 51.66
C ILE A 361 67.20 20.20 52.21
N GLU A 362 66.21 21.02 52.54
CA GLU A 362 66.41 22.38 53.06
C GLU A 362 67.21 22.38 54.38
N ARG A 363 66.82 21.53 55.34
CA ARG A 363 67.53 21.42 56.64
C ARG A 363 68.99 21.01 56.45
N THR A 364 69.27 20.16 55.46
CA THR A 364 70.61 19.67 55.16
C THR A 364 71.48 20.73 54.45
N LEU A 365 70.86 21.71 53.77
CA LEU A 365 71.54 22.80 53.07
C LEU A 365 71.85 24.04 53.94
N ARG A 366 71.44 24.08 55.22
CA ARG A 366 71.80 25.18 56.13
C ARG A 366 73.33 25.26 56.32
N PRO A 367 73.95 26.45 56.23
CA PRO A 367 75.40 26.60 56.37
C PRO A 367 75.83 26.36 57.83
N GLY A 368 76.74 25.41 58.03
CA GLY A 368 77.39 25.13 59.31
C GLY A 368 78.92 24.97 59.15
N PRO A 369 79.73 25.31 60.16
CA PRO A 369 81.16 25.52 60.00
C PRO A 369 81.93 24.19 60.01
N GLY A 370 82.62 23.86 58.92
CA GLY A 370 83.58 22.74 58.86
C GLY A 370 83.57 21.93 57.54
N TRP A 371 84.76 21.71 56.96
CA TRP A 371 84.93 21.01 55.67
C TRP A 371 84.53 19.52 55.72
N ARG A 372 84.70 18.83 56.86
CA ARG A 372 84.25 17.44 57.06
C ARG A 372 82.74 17.28 56.97
N ALA A 373 81.99 18.23 57.54
CA ALA A 373 80.54 18.23 57.44
C ALA A 373 80.08 18.50 55.99
N ARG A 374 80.82 19.32 55.23
CA ARG A 374 80.56 19.56 53.79
C ARG A 374 80.80 18.29 52.95
N LEU A 375 81.84 17.51 53.27
CA LEU A 375 82.17 16.25 52.58
C LEU A 375 81.14 15.14 52.85
N LEU A 376 80.76 14.90 54.12
CA LEU A 376 79.74 13.90 54.49
C LEU A 376 78.35 14.27 53.94
N ARG A 377 78.02 15.56 53.86
CA ARG A 377 76.80 16.06 53.20
C ARG A 377 76.81 15.79 51.69
N TRP A 378 77.95 16.02 51.03
CA TRP A 378 78.10 15.77 49.59
C TRP A 378 77.90 14.29 49.25
N SER A 379 78.51 13.36 49.99
CA SER A 379 78.34 11.92 49.76
C SER A 379 76.91 11.44 50.00
N GLY A 380 76.22 11.97 51.03
CA GLY A 380 74.83 11.61 51.30
C GLY A 380 73.86 12.02 50.17
N PHE A 381 74.05 13.20 49.59
CA PHE A 381 73.22 13.66 48.46
C PHE A 381 73.51 12.91 47.16
N VAL A 382 74.75 12.47 46.91
CA VAL A 382 75.07 11.59 45.77
C VAL A 382 74.30 10.28 45.86
N GLU A 383 74.27 9.66 47.04
CA GLU A 383 73.54 8.40 47.23
C GLU A 383 72.02 8.57 47.11
N LEU A 384 71.46 9.68 47.61
CA LEU A 384 70.05 10.01 47.40
C LEU A 384 69.71 10.24 45.92
N ALA A 385 70.57 10.95 45.19
CA ALA A 385 70.40 11.18 43.75
C ALA A 385 70.43 9.85 42.98
N ARG A 386 71.39 8.97 43.29
CA ARG A 386 71.48 7.62 42.72
C ARG A 386 70.25 6.78 43.04
N HIS A 387 69.77 6.83 44.28
CA HIS A 387 68.56 6.11 44.67
C HIS A 387 67.31 6.61 43.92
N ALA A 388 67.16 7.93 43.78
CA ALA A 388 66.07 8.52 42.99
C ALA A 388 66.15 8.12 41.51
N ALA A 389 67.36 8.10 40.94
CA ALA A 389 67.61 7.66 39.57
C ALA A 389 67.24 6.17 39.36
N ARG A 390 67.63 5.27 40.27
CA ARG A 390 67.26 3.83 40.19
C ARG A 390 65.75 3.60 40.22
N ARG A 391 65.00 4.50 40.88
CA ARG A 391 63.53 4.49 40.92
C ARG A 391 62.87 5.24 39.76
N ARG A 392 63.64 5.64 38.74
CA ARG A 392 63.20 6.41 37.57
C ARG A 392 62.53 7.75 37.91
N ARG A 393 62.83 8.34 39.07
CA ARG A 393 62.34 9.66 39.47
C ARG A 393 63.30 10.73 38.96
N TRP A 394 63.31 10.90 37.65
CA TRP A 394 64.33 11.68 36.93
C TRP A 394 64.42 13.14 37.38
N ALA A 395 63.28 13.82 37.51
CA ALA A 395 63.22 15.21 37.99
C ALA A 395 63.78 15.38 39.42
N ARG A 396 63.54 14.40 40.30
CA ARG A 396 64.08 14.38 41.68
C ARG A 396 65.59 14.16 41.68
N ALA A 397 66.06 13.17 40.91
CA ALA A 397 67.48 12.87 40.79
C ALA A 397 68.26 14.04 40.19
N GLU A 398 67.71 14.72 39.18
CA GLU A 398 68.30 15.92 38.58
C GLU A 398 68.52 17.04 39.61
N ARG A 399 67.49 17.39 40.39
CA ARG A 399 67.61 18.43 41.44
C ARG A 399 68.71 18.09 42.43
N LEU A 400 68.78 16.83 42.87
CA LEU A 400 69.79 16.35 43.82
C LEU A 400 71.19 16.41 43.20
N TYR A 401 71.39 15.93 41.97
CA TYR A 401 72.68 16.04 41.30
C TYR A 401 73.12 17.49 41.09
N ARG A 402 72.21 18.40 40.75
CA ARG A 402 72.51 19.86 40.66
C ARG A 402 72.96 20.42 42.00
N LEU A 403 72.34 20.02 43.12
CA LEU A 403 72.75 20.44 44.46
C LEU A 403 74.15 19.92 44.82
N VAL A 404 74.43 18.64 44.52
CA VAL A 404 75.75 18.04 44.73
C VAL A 404 76.84 18.78 43.95
N LEU A 405 76.54 19.10 42.69
CA LEU A 405 77.45 19.82 41.79
C LEU A 405 77.63 21.30 42.17
N ARG A 406 76.68 21.93 42.86
CA ARG A 406 76.89 23.27 43.46
C ARG A 406 77.93 23.24 44.57
N ILE A 407 78.01 22.15 45.33
CA ILE A 407 78.94 22.00 46.46
C ILE A 407 80.35 21.61 45.97
N SER A 408 80.44 20.69 45.01
CA SER A 408 81.70 20.30 44.37
C SER A 408 81.51 20.22 42.85
N PRO A 409 81.78 21.32 42.12
CA PRO A 409 81.50 21.40 40.69
C PRO A 409 82.51 20.62 39.84
N ARG A 410 83.69 20.27 40.36
CA ARG A 410 84.77 19.57 39.64
C ARG A 410 84.67 18.05 39.74
N GLN A 411 83.50 17.49 39.44
CA GLN A 411 83.22 16.05 39.54
C GLN A 411 82.64 15.52 38.22
N PRO A 412 83.47 15.15 37.23
CA PRO A 412 83.04 14.78 35.88
C PRO A 412 81.96 13.69 35.85
N ALA A 413 82.14 12.63 36.64
CA ALA A 413 81.20 11.51 36.71
C ALA A 413 79.79 11.94 37.13
N LEU A 414 79.66 12.95 37.99
CA LEU A 414 78.35 13.44 38.42
C LEU A 414 77.68 14.34 37.40
N TRP A 415 78.45 15.07 36.59
CA TRP A 415 77.93 15.78 35.43
C TRP A 415 77.38 14.81 34.37
N VAL A 416 78.02 13.64 34.19
CA VAL A 416 77.47 12.56 33.36
C VAL A 416 76.15 12.04 33.92
N GLN A 417 76.07 11.78 35.23
CA GLN A 417 74.82 11.32 35.85
C GLN A 417 73.70 12.37 35.76
N LEU A 418 74.01 13.66 35.92
CA LEU A 418 73.03 14.74 35.69
C LEU A 418 72.56 14.75 34.23
N GLY A 419 73.48 14.55 33.27
CA GLY A 419 73.16 14.41 31.86
C GLY A 419 72.21 13.24 31.59
N HIS A 420 72.40 12.09 32.24
CA HIS A 420 71.49 10.95 32.11
C HIS A 420 70.09 11.32 32.60
N MET A 421 69.98 11.97 33.77
CA MET A 421 68.66 12.35 34.31
C MET A 421 67.94 13.36 33.41
N LEU A 422 68.65 14.31 32.80
CA LEU A 422 68.09 15.28 31.87
C LEU A 422 67.67 14.61 30.55
N LYS A 423 68.44 13.63 30.07
CA LYS A 423 68.10 12.86 28.86
C LYS A 423 66.81 12.06 29.05
N GLU A 424 66.66 11.36 30.17
CA GLU A 424 65.45 10.56 30.47
C GLU A 424 64.19 11.42 30.66
N GLN A 425 64.36 12.73 30.90
CA GLN A 425 63.26 13.71 30.90
C GLN A 425 63.00 14.34 29.53
N GLY A 426 63.76 13.97 28.50
CA GLY A 426 63.67 14.57 27.17
C GLY A 426 64.36 15.93 27.03
N ALA A 427 65.05 16.44 28.06
CA ALA A 427 65.77 17.73 28.03
C ALA A 427 67.15 17.60 27.36
N VAL A 428 67.16 17.22 26.08
CA VAL A 428 68.36 16.83 25.32
C VAL A 428 69.45 17.90 25.27
N ALA A 429 69.09 19.18 25.04
CA ALA A 429 70.06 20.27 25.00
C ALA A 429 70.76 20.52 26.35
N ALA A 430 70.01 20.41 27.46
CA ALA A 430 70.55 20.54 28.80
C ALA A 430 71.43 19.33 29.17
N ALA A 431 71.04 18.12 28.74
CA ALA A 431 71.85 16.92 28.89
C ALA A 431 73.21 17.05 28.16
N ALA A 432 73.20 17.54 26.92
CA ALA A 432 74.44 17.83 26.18
C ALA A 432 75.29 18.88 26.89
N GLY A 433 74.69 19.93 27.46
CA GLY A 433 75.41 20.90 28.28
C GLY A 433 76.13 20.26 29.48
N ALA A 434 75.47 19.32 30.17
CA ALA A 434 76.05 18.58 31.29
C ALA A 434 77.19 17.66 30.85
N TYR A 435 77.02 16.90 29.76
CA TYR A 435 78.11 16.06 29.24
C TYR A 435 79.30 16.87 28.74
N ARG A 436 79.10 18.03 28.08
CA ARG A 436 80.22 18.94 27.73
C ARG A 436 80.97 19.45 28.94
N MET A 437 80.28 19.64 30.07
CA MET A 437 80.95 20.01 31.31
C MET A 437 81.78 18.85 31.85
N ALA A 438 81.27 17.62 31.84
CA ALA A 438 82.03 16.43 32.22
C ALA A 438 83.29 16.27 31.36
N GLU A 439 83.15 16.39 30.03
CA GLU A 439 84.26 16.27 29.08
C GLU A 439 85.31 17.37 29.28
N ARG A 440 84.90 18.62 29.52
CA ARG A 440 85.86 19.71 29.81
C ARG A 440 86.66 19.51 31.09
N LEU A 441 86.05 18.88 32.10
CA LEU A 441 86.69 18.67 33.40
C LEU A 441 87.66 17.49 33.41
N ALA A 442 87.43 16.48 32.56
CA ALA A 442 88.30 15.33 32.39
C ALA A 442 88.24 14.82 30.94
N PRO A 443 88.97 15.47 30.00
CA PRO A 443 88.94 15.11 28.58
C PRO A 443 89.39 13.67 28.36
N GLY A 444 88.59 12.86 27.68
CA GLY A 444 88.90 11.47 27.36
C GLY A 444 88.88 10.45 28.51
N GLU A 445 88.72 10.89 29.78
CA GLU A 445 88.66 10.00 30.94
C GLU A 445 87.24 9.51 31.29
N SER A 446 86.21 10.15 30.74
CA SER A 446 84.81 9.82 31.01
C SER A 446 84.06 9.45 29.74
N ASP A 447 82.94 8.74 29.90
CA ASP A 447 82.02 8.40 28.81
C ASP A 447 81.28 9.61 28.20
N ALA A 448 81.61 10.84 28.60
CA ALA A 448 80.90 12.04 28.20
C ALA A 448 80.95 12.32 26.69
N ALA A 449 82.12 12.18 26.04
CA ALA A 449 82.26 12.30 24.59
C ALA A 449 81.37 11.29 23.82
N ARG A 450 81.32 10.03 24.30
CA ARG A 450 80.46 8.99 23.73
C ARG A 450 78.97 9.35 23.86
N HIS A 451 78.57 9.89 25.01
CA HIS A 451 77.20 10.35 25.22
C HIS A 451 76.85 11.60 24.41
N LEU A 452 77.80 12.52 24.18
CA LEU A 452 77.61 13.67 23.29
C LEU A 452 77.43 13.27 21.84
N ALA A 453 78.26 12.35 21.34
CA ALA A 453 78.14 11.79 20.00
C ALA A 453 76.78 11.11 19.81
N ALA A 454 76.29 10.38 20.82
CA ALA A 454 74.99 9.74 20.80
C ALA A 454 73.81 10.73 20.81
N LEU A 455 73.99 11.97 21.27
CA LEU A 455 72.95 13.01 21.22
C LEU A 455 73.00 13.88 19.96
N ALA A 456 74.10 13.86 19.20
CA ALA A 456 74.26 14.65 17.99
C ALA A 456 73.12 14.50 16.95
N PRO A 457 72.57 13.30 16.67
CA PRO A 457 71.46 13.15 15.72
C PRO A 457 70.11 13.63 16.25
N VAL A 458 69.97 13.84 17.57
CA VAL A 458 68.72 14.28 18.22
C VAL A 458 68.74 15.80 18.47
N MET A 459 69.85 16.48 18.19
CA MET A 459 70.05 17.92 18.36
C MET A 459 70.20 18.69 17.04
N ALA A 460 70.39 17.98 15.92
CA ALA A 460 70.34 18.51 14.55
C ALA A 460 68.87 18.54 14.09
#